data_AF-A0A7X7F434-F1
#
_entry.id   AF-A0A7X7F434-F1
#
_cell.length_a   1.000
_cell.length_b   1.000
_cell.length_c   1.000
_cell.angle_alpha   90.00
_cell.angle_beta   90.00
_cell.angle_gamma   90.00
#
_symmetry.space_group_name_H-M   'P 1'
#
loop_
_entity.id
_entity.type
_entity.pdbx_description
1 polymer ?
#
loop_
_entity_poly.entity_id
_entity_poly.type
_entity_poly.pdbx_seq_one_letter_code
_entity_poly.pdbx_strand_id
1 'polypeptide(L)'
;MHTLRYLLAMQVDFEHRSPTADDTVKIGMVDLEDGDRWIELAESRAWNWQQGCMLQWRPGSDTEILFNDRQGDRFVCRVFDVKSGKNRTLPMPIEHVTADGKRAVCSDYRRIQYIRPGYGYAGLPDPNRHVLAPDDVGAWVMDMETGETRLVVSIAQLVAIPYSNATPKDKHYLNHFEWNPDGTRFLMFDRW
;
A
#
# COMPACT_ATOMS: atom_id res chain seq x y z
N MET A 1 -11.19 -18.74 14.04
CA MET A 1 -10.21 -18.45 15.12
C MET A 1 -8.85 -18.63 14.46
N HIS A 2 -8.18 -17.56 14.05
CA HIS A 2 -6.83 -17.69 13.52
C HIS A 2 -5.97 -18.25 14.65
N THR A 3 -5.50 -19.49 14.50
CA THR A 3 -4.43 -20.01 15.35
C THR A 3 -3.26 -19.05 15.19
N LEU A 4 -2.75 -18.50 16.29
CA LEU A 4 -1.60 -17.58 16.34
C LEU A 4 -0.27 -18.27 15.94
N ARG A 5 -0.31 -19.20 14.98
CA ARG A 5 0.81 -20.03 14.55
C ARG A 5 1.69 -19.32 13.54
N TYR A 6 1.11 -18.62 12.57
CA TYR A 6 1.86 -18.00 11.49
C TYR A 6 1.91 -16.49 11.63
N LEU A 7 3.13 -15.95 11.77
CA LEU A 7 3.41 -14.52 11.78
C LEU A 7 3.94 -14.10 10.41
N LEU A 8 3.28 -13.15 9.75
CA LEU A 8 3.81 -12.56 8.51
C LEU A 8 5.05 -11.72 8.81
N ALA A 9 6.06 -11.86 7.97
CA ALA A 9 7.30 -11.11 8.11
C ALA A 9 7.93 -10.82 6.74
N MET A 10 8.79 -9.81 6.75
CA MET A 10 9.58 -9.38 5.61
C MET A 10 11.06 -9.58 5.94
N GLN A 11 11.85 -9.96 4.94
CA GLN A 11 13.30 -10.14 5.08
C GLN A 11 14.02 -9.40 3.94
N VAL A 12 15.08 -8.67 4.31
CA VAL A 12 16.01 -8.01 3.39
C VAL A 12 17.43 -8.19 3.93
N ASP A 13 18.43 -8.13 3.06
CA ASP A 13 19.83 -8.41 3.34
C ASP A 13 20.67 -7.16 3.70
N PHE A 14 20.03 -5.99 3.82
CA PHE A 14 20.67 -4.72 4.17
C PHE A 14 19.79 -3.86 5.08
N GLU A 15 20.39 -2.94 5.86
CA GLU A 15 19.64 -2.01 6.73
C GLU A 15 20.18 -0.56 6.74
N HIS A 16 21.25 -0.26 6.00
CA HIS A 16 21.98 1.02 6.13
C HIS A 16 21.65 2.08 5.05
N ARG A 17 20.61 1.87 4.24
CA ARG A 17 20.24 2.77 3.13
C ARG A 17 18.76 2.65 2.79
N SER A 18 18.22 3.63 2.07
CA SER A 18 16.88 3.51 1.48
C SER A 18 16.85 2.47 0.35
N PRO A 19 15.71 1.81 0.12
CA PRO A 19 15.52 0.94 -1.05
C PRO A 19 15.60 1.74 -2.35
N THR A 20 16.25 1.16 -3.34
CA THR A 20 16.28 1.60 -4.73
C THR A 20 15.19 0.87 -5.53
N ALA A 21 15.08 1.20 -6.82
CA ALA A 21 14.11 0.56 -7.71
C ALA A 21 14.31 -0.95 -7.86
N ASP A 22 15.55 -1.42 -7.71
CA ASP A 22 15.96 -2.79 -7.99
C ASP A 22 16.04 -3.67 -6.73
N ASP A 23 15.93 -3.05 -5.55
CA ASP A 23 15.94 -3.78 -4.28
C ASP A 23 14.61 -4.50 -4.05
N THR A 24 14.71 -5.78 -3.75
CA THR A 24 13.58 -6.62 -3.39
C THR A 24 13.51 -6.84 -1.88
N VAL A 25 12.30 -6.94 -1.35
CA VAL A 25 12.05 -7.50 -0.02
C VAL A 25 11.42 -8.87 -0.17
N LYS A 26 11.91 -9.86 0.58
CA LYS A 26 11.29 -11.19 0.67
C LYS A 26 10.09 -11.12 1.59
N ILE A 27 9.03 -11.81 1.22
CA ILE A 27 7.78 -11.93 1.96
C ILE A 27 7.64 -13.39 2.38
N GLY A 28 7.33 -13.61 3.64
CA GLY A 28 7.14 -14.95 4.16
C GLY A 28 6.36 -14.96 5.46
N MET A 29 6.34 -16.14 6.08
CA MET A 29 5.77 -16.34 7.40
C MET A 29 6.73 -17.14 8.29
N VAL A 30 6.68 -16.84 9.58
CA VAL A 30 7.36 -17.58 10.64
C VAL A 30 6.35 -18.55 11.24
N ASP A 31 6.68 -19.84 11.26
CA ASP A 31 5.90 -20.87 11.94
C ASP A 31 6.32 -20.95 13.42
N LEU A 32 5.53 -20.29 14.27
CA LEU A 32 5.78 -20.18 15.72
C LEU A 32 5.61 -21.51 16.47
N GLU A 33 5.03 -22.54 15.83
CA GLU A 33 4.90 -23.88 16.40
C GLU A 33 5.93 -24.87 15.85
N ASP A 34 6.77 -24.44 14.91
CA ASP A 34 7.83 -25.25 14.27
C ASP A 34 9.18 -24.55 14.39
N GLY A 35 9.54 -24.17 15.63
CA GLY A 35 10.84 -23.60 15.96
C GLY A 35 11.17 -22.31 15.22
N ASP A 36 10.17 -21.44 15.03
CA ASP A 36 10.28 -20.19 14.27
C ASP A 36 10.78 -20.40 12.82
N ARG A 37 10.41 -21.53 12.20
CA ARG A 37 10.81 -21.83 10.82
C ARG A 37 10.31 -20.77 9.86
N TRP A 38 11.22 -20.21 9.08
CA TRP A 38 10.91 -19.32 7.96
C TRP A 38 10.31 -20.09 6.79
N ILE A 39 9.20 -19.57 6.26
CA ILE A 39 8.54 -20.06 5.06
C ILE A 39 8.48 -18.89 4.07
N GLU A 40 9.34 -18.94 3.06
CA GLU A 40 9.36 -17.94 1.98
C GLU A 40 8.14 -18.13 1.07
N LEU A 41 7.47 -17.03 0.72
CA LEU A 41 6.22 -17.03 -0.05
C LEU A 41 6.35 -16.24 -1.36
N ALA A 42 6.95 -15.05 -1.31
CA ALA A 42 7.05 -14.15 -2.46
C ALA A 42 8.18 -13.13 -2.30
N GLU A 43 8.36 -12.28 -3.31
CA GLU A 43 9.17 -11.06 -3.25
C GLU A 43 8.35 -9.84 -3.70
N SER A 44 8.74 -8.66 -3.24
CA SER A 44 8.18 -7.38 -3.70
C SER A 44 9.28 -6.37 -4.02
N ARG A 45 9.06 -5.57 -5.06
CA ARG A 45 9.88 -4.40 -5.41
C ARG A 45 9.25 -3.06 -4.97
N ALA A 46 8.13 -3.10 -4.26
CA ALA A 46 7.40 -1.92 -3.82
C ALA A 46 7.34 -1.90 -2.29
N TRP A 47 8.43 -1.46 -1.68
CA TRP A 47 8.56 -1.42 -0.22
C TRP A 47 9.38 -0.22 0.27
N ASN A 48 9.21 0.10 1.56
CA ASN A 48 10.02 1.09 2.26
C ASN A 48 10.17 0.72 3.75
N TRP A 49 10.99 1.47 4.48
CA TRP A 49 11.25 1.22 5.90
C TRP A 49 10.09 1.58 6.84
N GLN A 50 9.19 2.46 6.41
CA GLN A 50 8.10 2.97 7.26
C GLN A 50 6.91 2.02 7.30
N GLN A 51 6.54 1.47 6.13
CA GLN A 51 5.29 0.71 5.93
C GLN A 51 5.55 -0.64 5.25
N GLY A 52 6.80 -0.98 4.94
CA GLY A 52 7.11 -2.17 4.15
C GLY A 52 6.41 -2.13 2.80
N CYS A 53 5.86 -3.27 2.40
CA CYS A 53 4.99 -3.40 1.23
C CYS A 53 3.50 -3.51 1.62
N MET A 54 3.06 -2.95 2.77
CA MET A 54 1.70 -3.12 3.27
C MET A 54 1.27 -4.58 3.46
N LEU A 55 2.23 -5.42 3.86
CA LEU A 55 2.03 -6.84 4.10
C LEU A 55 1.04 -7.07 5.24
N GLN A 56 -0.05 -7.78 4.95
CA GLN A 56 -1.07 -8.14 5.94
C GLN A 56 -1.86 -9.37 5.52
N TRP A 57 -2.49 -10.06 6.48
CA TRP A 57 -3.54 -11.03 6.16
C TRP A 57 -4.74 -10.32 5.58
N ARG A 58 -5.42 -10.92 4.59
CA ARG A 58 -6.69 -10.40 4.10
C ARG A 58 -7.79 -10.72 5.12
N PRO A 59 -8.48 -9.72 5.70
CA PRO A 59 -9.60 -9.98 6.59
C PRO A 59 -10.69 -10.80 5.88
N GLY A 60 -11.27 -11.77 6.59
CA GLY A 60 -12.28 -12.67 6.03
C GLY A 60 -11.70 -13.83 5.19
N SER A 61 -10.38 -13.93 5.07
CA SER A 61 -9.70 -15.09 4.46
C SER A 61 -8.80 -15.80 5.47
N ASP A 62 -8.79 -17.13 5.43
CA ASP A 62 -7.92 -17.96 6.25
C ASP A 62 -6.51 -18.13 5.64
N THR A 63 -6.33 -17.78 4.37
CA THR A 63 -5.14 -18.15 3.59
C THR A 63 -4.60 -17.04 2.71
N GLU A 64 -5.36 -15.98 2.45
CA GLU A 64 -4.90 -14.90 1.58
C GLU A 64 -4.12 -13.86 2.38
N ILE A 65 -2.97 -13.47 1.84
CA ILE A 65 -2.21 -12.29 2.24
C ILE A 65 -2.28 -11.23 1.15
N LEU A 66 -2.10 -9.99 1.56
CA LEU A 66 -2.04 -8.81 0.71
C LEU A 66 -0.65 -8.19 0.82
N PHE A 67 -0.10 -7.75 -0.29
CA PHE A 67 1.10 -6.93 -0.30
C PHE A 67 1.19 -6.12 -1.59
N ASN A 68 1.78 -4.94 -1.52
CA ASN A 68 2.08 -4.11 -2.67
C ASN A 68 3.31 -4.63 -3.40
N ASP A 69 3.32 -4.50 -4.72
CA ASP A 69 4.42 -4.88 -5.59
C ASP A 69 4.51 -3.94 -6.80
N ARG A 70 5.56 -4.05 -7.60
CA ARG A 70 5.75 -3.31 -8.85
C ARG A 70 5.64 -4.27 -10.04
N GLN A 71 4.66 -4.03 -10.91
CA GLN A 71 4.50 -4.78 -12.15
C GLN A 71 4.65 -3.85 -13.36
N GLY A 72 5.79 -3.91 -14.03
CA GLY A 72 6.09 -3.06 -15.17
C GLY A 72 6.10 -1.57 -14.78
N ASP A 73 5.14 -0.82 -15.30
CA ASP A 73 5.02 0.64 -15.20
C ASP A 73 4.13 1.12 -14.04
N ARG A 74 3.63 0.20 -13.20
CA ARG A 74 2.70 0.53 -12.12
C ARG A 74 3.01 -0.23 -10.83
N PHE A 75 2.62 0.38 -9.71
CA PHE A 75 2.48 -0.33 -8.45
C PHE A 75 1.12 -1.03 -8.41
N VAL A 76 1.07 -2.21 -7.81
CA VAL A 76 -0.09 -3.09 -7.74
C VAL A 76 -0.23 -3.64 -6.33
N CYS A 77 -1.38 -4.22 -6.02
CA CYS A 77 -1.54 -5.10 -4.87
C CYS A 77 -1.60 -6.55 -5.37
N ARG A 78 -0.84 -7.44 -4.72
CA ARG A 78 -0.94 -8.88 -4.87
C ARG A 78 -1.89 -9.42 -3.81
N VAL A 79 -2.75 -10.34 -4.21
CA VAL A 79 -3.51 -11.19 -3.28
C VAL A 79 -3.03 -12.61 -3.49
N PHE A 80 -2.35 -13.14 -2.48
CA PHE A 80 -1.60 -14.38 -2.55
C PHE A 80 -2.15 -15.39 -1.54
N ASP A 81 -2.55 -16.56 -2.02
CA ASP A 81 -3.01 -17.65 -1.17
C ASP A 81 -1.82 -18.51 -0.71
N VAL A 82 -1.53 -18.51 0.60
CA VAL A 82 -0.33 -19.14 1.17
C VAL A 82 -0.34 -20.66 1.13
N LYS A 83 -1.49 -21.30 0.85
CA LYS A 83 -1.60 -22.77 0.78
C LYS A 83 -1.43 -23.27 -0.65
N SER A 84 -2.05 -22.59 -1.61
CA SER A 84 -2.09 -22.99 -3.00
C SER A 84 -1.03 -22.30 -3.87
N GLY A 85 -0.44 -21.21 -3.39
CA GLY A 85 0.49 -20.37 -4.15
C GLY A 85 -0.19 -19.56 -5.26
N LYS A 86 -1.53 -19.55 -5.33
CA LYS A 86 -2.26 -18.73 -6.31
C LYS A 86 -2.05 -17.26 -6.00
N ASN A 87 -1.77 -16.49 -7.05
CA ASN A 87 -1.53 -15.05 -6.97
C ASN A 87 -2.43 -14.32 -7.97
N ARG A 88 -3.22 -13.37 -7.49
CA ARG A 88 -4.00 -12.45 -8.34
C ARG A 88 -3.53 -11.02 -8.12
N THR A 89 -3.65 -10.21 -9.17
CA THR A 89 -3.12 -8.85 -9.18
C THR A 89 -4.25 -7.85 -9.27
N LEU A 90 -4.25 -6.89 -8.36
CA LEU A 90 -5.15 -5.75 -8.32
C LEU A 90 -4.43 -4.50 -8.83
N PRO A 91 -5.12 -3.60 -9.56
CA PRO A 91 -4.46 -2.59 -10.37
C PRO A 91 -3.86 -1.42 -9.58
N MET A 92 -4.11 -1.32 -8.28
CA MET A 92 -3.56 -0.28 -7.42
C MET A 92 -2.92 -0.86 -6.15
N PRO A 93 -1.86 -0.19 -5.63
CA PRO A 93 -1.31 -0.51 -4.32
C PRO A 93 -2.28 -0.04 -3.22
N ILE A 94 -2.44 -0.85 -2.18
CA ILE A 94 -3.33 -0.57 -1.06
C ILE A 94 -2.60 0.20 0.05
N GLU A 95 -3.34 0.94 0.86
CA GLU A 95 -2.88 1.46 2.16
C GLU A 95 -3.57 0.73 3.33
N HIS A 96 -4.88 0.47 3.21
CA HIS A 96 -5.65 -0.22 4.24
C HIS A 96 -6.89 -0.89 3.64
N VAL A 97 -7.38 -1.96 4.27
CA VAL A 97 -8.58 -2.71 3.82
C VAL A 97 -9.67 -2.72 4.88
N THR A 98 -10.92 -2.84 4.46
CA THR A 98 -12.06 -2.97 5.37
C THR A 98 -11.99 -4.26 6.18
N ALA A 99 -12.66 -4.30 7.33
CA ALA A 99 -12.67 -5.47 8.22
C ALA A 99 -13.27 -6.74 7.59
N ASP A 100 -14.04 -6.61 6.52
CA ASP A 100 -14.56 -7.72 5.70
C ASP A 100 -13.64 -8.09 4.52
N GLY A 101 -12.52 -7.37 4.33
CA GLY A 101 -11.53 -7.60 3.27
C GLY A 101 -12.02 -7.33 1.85
N LYS A 102 -13.16 -6.63 1.68
CA LYS A 102 -13.80 -6.42 0.38
C LYS A 102 -13.44 -5.11 -0.30
N ARG A 103 -13.02 -4.10 0.45
CA ARG A 103 -12.64 -2.79 -0.10
C ARG A 103 -11.28 -2.36 0.43
N ALA A 104 -10.50 -1.70 -0.43
CA ALA A 104 -9.26 -1.05 -0.05
C ALA A 104 -9.35 0.45 -0.27
N VAL A 105 -8.63 1.20 0.56
CA VAL A 105 -8.21 2.57 0.26
C VAL A 105 -6.81 2.54 -0.29
N CYS A 106 -6.58 3.32 -1.35
CA CYS A 106 -5.35 3.32 -2.12
C CYS A 106 -4.84 4.75 -2.31
N SER A 107 -3.52 4.91 -2.42
CA SER A 107 -2.84 6.18 -2.68
C SER A 107 -1.82 6.04 -3.81
N ASP A 108 -1.29 7.16 -4.30
CA ASP A 108 -0.23 7.17 -5.30
C ASP A 108 1.16 7.21 -4.64
N TYR A 109 1.73 6.03 -4.42
CA TYR A 109 3.07 5.87 -3.85
C TYR A 109 4.19 6.54 -4.66
N ARG A 110 3.98 6.85 -5.95
CA ARG A 110 4.95 7.58 -6.77
C ARG A 110 5.04 9.03 -6.32
N ARG A 111 3.88 9.65 -6.08
CA ARG A 111 3.79 11.02 -5.58
C ARG A 111 4.31 11.15 -4.15
N ILE A 112 3.96 10.19 -3.28
CA ILE A 112 4.53 10.11 -1.93
C ILE A 112 6.05 10.01 -2.01
N GLN A 113 6.59 9.14 -2.87
CA GLN A 113 8.04 8.96 -3.02
C GLN A 113 8.73 10.22 -3.52
N TYR A 114 8.11 10.93 -4.46
CA TYR A 114 8.66 12.16 -5.01
C TYR A 114 8.71 13.29 -3.98
N ILE A 115 7.63 13.49 -3.21
CA ILE A 115 7.53 14.59 -2.24
C ILE A 115 8.25 14.25 -0.93
N ARG A 116 8.16 13.01 -0.48
CA ARG A 116 8.74 12.53 0.78
C ARG A 116 9.43 11.17 0.60
N PRO A 117 10.65 11.16 0.02
CA PRO A 117 11.43 9.94 -0.18
C PRO A 117 11.53 9.10 1.09
N GLY A 118 11.27 7.80 0.97
CA GLY A 118 11.28 6.84 2.08
C GLY A 118 9.91 6.53 2.68
N TYR A 119 8.87 7.29 2.33
CA TYR A 119 7.47 6.96 2.63
C TYR A 119 6.72 6.39 1.42
N GLY A 120 7.18 6.68 0.21
CA GLY A 120 6.64 6.10 -1.01
C GLY A 120 7.36 4.81 -1.43
N TYR A 121 7.22 4.43 -2.70
CA TYR A 121 7.96 3.32 -3.30
C TYR A 121 8.88 3.81 -4.41
N ALA A 122 10.11 3.31 -4.41
CA ALA A 122 11.10 3.61 -5.43
C ALA A 122 10.76 2.93 -6.78
N GLY A 123 11.29 3.49 -7.87
CA GLY A 123 11.31 2.83 -9.18
C GLY A 123 10.29 3.31 -10.21
N LEU A 124 9.31 4.13 -9.84
CA LEU A 124 8.39 4.76 -10.79
C LEU A 124 8.29 6.27 -10.53
N PRO A 125 8.44 7.13 -11.57
CA PRO A 125 8.33 8.57 -11.41
C PRO A 125 6.86 8.99 -11.19
N ASP A 126 6.64 10.07 -10.44
CA ASP A 126 5.34 10.73 -10.38
C ASP A 126 5.02 11.37 -11.74
N PRO A 127 3.97 10.92 -12.46
CA PRO A 127 3.57 11.55 -13.73
C PRO A 127 3.11 13.01 -13.52
N ASN A 128 2.64 13.34 -12.32
CA ASN A 128 2.14 14.65 -11.91
C ASN A 128 3.19 15.47 -11.14
N ARG A 129 4.49 15.17 -11.27
CA ARG A 129 5.55 15.87 -10.52
C ARG A 129 5.55 17.40 -10.69
N HIS A 130 5.04 17.90 -11.81
CA HIS A 130 4.98 19.34 -12.13
C HIS A 130 3.59 19.95 -11.91
N VAL A 131 2.62 19.15 -11.49
CA VAL A 131 1.25 19.57 -11.17
C VAL A 131 1.11 19.65 -9.66
N LEU A 132 0.84 20.85 -9.14
CA LEU A 132 0.77 21.11 -7.70
C LEU A 132 -0.43 20.41 -7.06
N ALA A 133 -1.61 20.57 -7.68
CA ALA A 133 -2.87 20.00 -7.23
C ALA A 133 -3.55 19.23 -8.38
N PRO A 134 -3.08 18.00 -8.69
CA PRO A 134 -3.68 17.16 -9.74
C PRO A 134 -5.11 16.74 -9.39
N ASP A 135 -5.97 16.62 -10.40
CA ASP A 135 -7.34 16.11 -10.28
C ASP A 135 -7.45 14.59 -10.49
N ASP A 136 -6.37 13.95 -10.92
CA ASP A 136 -6.24 12.51 -11.18
C ASP A 136 -5.40 11.76 -10.12
N VAL A 137 -5.02 12.44 -9.03
CA VAL A 137 -4.35 11.83 -7.86
C VAL A 137 -5.15 12.17 -6.61
N GLY A 138 -5.31 11.20 -5.71
CA GLY A 138 -6.02 11.41 -4.46
C GLY A 138 -6.34 10.11 -3.73
N ALA A 139 -7.45 10.11 -3.00
CA ALA A 139 -7.95 8.97 -2.26
C ALA A 139 -8.80 8.07 -3.16
N TRP A 140 -8.32 6.87 -3.41
CA TRP A 140 -9.03 5.89 -4.21
C TRP A 140 -9.67 4.84 -3.32
N VAL A 141 -10.84 4.34 -3.72
CA VAL A 141 -11.41 3.11 -3.18
C VAL A 141 -11.39 2.05 -4.26
N MET A 142 -10.94 0.86 -3.91
CA MET A 142 -10.84 -0.30 -4.80
C MET A 142 -11.72 -1.44 -4.28
N ASP A 143 -12.49 -2.07 -5.17
CA ASP A 143 -13.12 -3.36 -4.90
C ASP A 143 -12.05 -4.46 -4.94
N MET A 144 -11.94 -5.22 -3.85
CA MET A 144 -10.89 -6.22 -3.71
C MET A 144 -11.15 -7.49 -4.50
N GLU A 145 -12.34 -7.74 -5.03
CA GLU A 145 -12.64 -8.90 -5.88
C GLU A 145 -12.41 -8.57 -7.36
N THR A 146 -12.91 -7.42 -7.82
CA THR A 146 -12.86 -7.04 -9.23
C THR A 146 -11.65 -6.20 -9.61
N GLY A 147 -11.08 -5.48 -8.64
CA GLY A 147 -10.06 -4.45 -8.90
C GLY A 147 -10.62 -3.15 -9.47
N GLU A 148 -11.94 -2.97 -9.51
CA GLU A 148 -12.54 -1.70 -9.92
C GLU A 148 -12.13 -0.59 -8.94
N THR A 149 -11.63 0.51 -9.46
CA THR A 149 -11.16 1.65 -8.67
C THR A 149 -12.00 2.90 -8.93
N ARG A 150 -12.24 3.67 -7.87
CA ARG A 150 -12.93 4.95 -7.93
C ARG A 150 -12.17 6.00 -7.14
N LEU A 151 -11.83 7.11 -7.79
CA LEU A 151 -11.31 8.30 -7.12
C LEU A 151 -12.46 8.92 -6.30
N VAL A 152 -12.31 8.90 -4.98
CA VAL A 152 -13.32 9.42 -4.05
C VAL A 152 -13.14 10.91 -3.82
N VAL A 153 -11.88 11.34 -3.67
CA VAL A 153 -11.51 12.75 -3.57
C VAL A 153 -10.11 12.95 -4.14
N SER A 154 -9.97 13.93 -5.02
CA SER A 154 -8.69 14.33 -5.62
C SER A 154 -7.95 15.34 -4.75
N ILE A 155 -6.64 15.47 -4.98
CA ILE A 155 -5.82 16.52 -4.37
C ILE A 155 -6.37 17.91 -4.77
N ALA A 156 -6.77 18.11 -6.04
CA ALA A 156 -7.40 19.35 -6.50
C ALA A 156 -8.63 19.73 -5.65
N GLN A 157 -9.48 18.76 -5.31
CA GLN A 157 -10.63 18.98 -4.46
C GLN A 157 -10.27 19.31 -3.01
N LEU A 158 -9.25 18.65 -2.45
CA LEU A 158 -8.80 18.89 -1.07
C LEU A 158 -8.20 20.29 -0.90
N VAL A 159 -7.33 20.69 -1.82
CA VAL A 159 -6.65 21.99 -1.80
C VAL A 159 -7.64 23.16 -1.95
N ALA A 160 -8.80 22.92 -2.57
CA ALA A 160 -9.86 23.92 -2.67
C ALA A 160 -10.59 24.17 -1.34
N ILE A 161 -10.42 23.31 -0.33
CA ILE A 161 -10.99 23.50 1.01
C ILE A 161 -10.08 24.47 1.78
N PRO A 162 -10.57 25.64 2.24
CA PRO A 162 -9.73 26.59 2.94
C PRO A 162 -9.13 25.99 4.24
N TYR A 163 -7.81 25.99 4.32
CA TYR A 163 -7.05 25.58 5.51
C TYR A 163 -5.93 26.60 5.78
N SER A 164 -5.77 27.03 7.03
CA SER A 164 -4.96 28.21 7.35
C SER A 164 -3.46 28.08 7.09
N ASN A 165 -2.95 26.85 7.02
CA ASN A 165 -1.50 26.58 6.98
C ASN A 165 -1.02 25.99 5.64
N ALA A 166 -1.91 25.80 4.67
CA ALA A 166 -1.61 25.31 3.34
C ALA A 166 -2.14 26.28 2.28
N THR A 167 -1.45 26.39 1.17
CA THR A 167 -1.81 27.25 0.04
C THR A 167 -2.00 26.40 -1.21
N PRO A 168 -2.77 26.87 -2.21
CA PRO A 168 -2.86 26.18 -3.50
C PRO A 168 -1.54 26.07 -4.29
N LYS A 169 -0.46 26.64 -3.77
CA LYS A 169 0.88 26.56 -4.34
C LYS A 169 1.73 25.44 -3.74
N ASP A 170 1.26 24.80 -2.67
CA ASP A 170 1.98 23.70 -2.04
C ASP A 170 1.74 22.39 -2.78
N LYS A 171 2.68 21.44 -2.67
CA LYS A 171 2.55 20.12 -3.29
C LYS A 171 2.03 19.13 -2.27
N HIS A 172 0.74 18.86 -2.37
CA HIS A 172 0.08 17.95 -1.43
C HIS A 172 0.35 16.49 -1.78
N TYR A 173 0.43 15.61 -0.79
CA TYR A 173 0.36 14.16 -0.94
C TYR A 173 -0.51 13.58 0.17
N LEU A 174 -1.13 12.44 -0.12
CA LEU A 174 -2.01 11.75 0.83
C LEU A 174 -1.32 10.49 1.33
N ASN A 175 -1.34 10.27 2.64
CA ASN A 175 -0.81 9.06 3.27
C ASN A 175 -1.58 8.69 4.55
N HIS A 176 -1.24 7.55 5.16
CA HIS A 176 -1.84 7.06 6.42
C HIS A 176 -3.35 6.93 6.33
N PHE A 177 -3.82 6.10 5.39
CA PHE A 177 -5.24 5.82 5.27
C PHE A 177 -5.67 4.75 6.25
N GLU A 178 -6.81 4.94 6.92
CA GLU A 178 -7.39 3.93 7.80
C GLU A 178 -8.91 3.91 7.67
N TRP A 179 -9.47 2.71 7.52
CA TRP A 179 -10.91 2.50 7.56
C TRP A 179 -11.38 2.47 9.00
N ASN A 180 -12.55 3.05 9.26
CA ASN A 180 -13.24 2.83 10.52
C ASN A 180 -13.75 1.36 10.61
N PRO A 181 -14.04 0.84 11.82
CA PRO A 181 -14.34 -0.58 12.00
C PRO A 181 -15.54 -1.11 11.19
N ASP A 182 -16.55 -0.30 10.94
CA ASP A 182 -17.73 -0.68 10.13
C ASP A 182 -17.51 -0.52 8.60
N GLY A 183 -16.36 0.01 8.17
CA GLY A 183 -16.00 0.20 6.77
C GLY A 183 -16.85 1.23 6.02
N THR A 184 -17.53 2.14 6.70
CA THR A 184 -18.34 3.20 6.05
C THR A 184 -17.56 4.48 5.78
N ARG A 185 -16.47 4.71 6.53
CA ARG A 185 -15.66 5.94 6.49
C ARG A 185 -14.18 5.59 6.59
N PHE A 186 -13.33 6.46 6.06
CA PHE A 186 -11.89 6.38 6.29
C PHE A 186 -11.33 7.75 6.64
N LEU A 187 -10.22 7.76 7.36
CA LEU A 187 -9.38 8.93 7.56
C LEU A 187 -8.14 8.82 6.66
N MET A 188 -7.53 9.95 6.38
CA MET A 188 -6.25 10.07 5.69
C MET A 188 -5.57 11.35 6.13
N PHE A 189 -4.26 11.43 6.00
CA PHE A 189 -3.51 12.66 6.19
C PHE A 189 -3.26 13.32 4.85
N ASP A 190 -3.71 14.57 4.72
CA ASP A 190 -3.26 15.50 3.69
C ASP A 190 -2.04 16.27 4.22
N ARG A 191 -0.95 16.22 3.47
CA ARG A 191 0.37 16.76 3.84
C ARG A 191 0.93 17.54 2.66
N TRP A 192 1.67 18.61 2.93
CA TRP A 192 2.21 19.53 1.92
C TRP A 192 3.65 19.95 2.23
#